data_AF-A0A9P0EAQ7-F1
#
_entry.id   AF-A0A9P0EAQ7-F1
#
_cell.length_a   1.000
_cell.length_b   1.000
_cell.length_c   1.000
_cell.angle_alpha   90.00
_cell.angle_beta   90.00
_cell.angle_gamma   90.00
#
_symmetry.space_group_name_H-M   'P 1'
#
loop_
_entity.id
_entity.type
_entity.pdbx_description
1 polymer ?
#
loop_
_entity_poly.entity_id
_entity_poly.type
_entity_poly.pdbx_seq_one_letter_code
_entity_poly.pdbx_strand_id
1 'polypeptide(L)' 'MNISGIQYKLRGFIGFSGRRTSVNNVGHYTATVRRINETWEVHDDTKEKKTIISPMTKTACQILIYTI' A
#
# COMPACT_ATOMS: atom_id res chain seq x y z
N MET A 1 -3.09 6.18 13.80
CA MET A 1 -2.33 5.33 14.76
C MET A 1 -1.75 6.27 15.80
N ASN A 2 -1.97 6.02 17.08
CA ASN A 2 -1.36 6.84 18.13
C ASN A 2 -0.13 6.11 18.67
N ILE A 3 1.03 6.77 18.64
CA ILE A 3 2.27 6.26 19.22
C ILE A 3 2.83 7.38 20.09
N SER A 4 2.95 7.11 21.40
CA SER A 4 3.51 8.07 22.37
C SER A 4 2.85 9.45 22.33
N GLY A 5 1.53 9.51 22.13
CA GLY A 5 0.77 10.77 22.07
C GLY A 5 0.77 11.47 20.72
N ILE A 6 1.58 11.00 19.75
CA ILE A 6 1.61 11.55 18.39
C ILE A 6 0.61 10.79 17.52
N GLN A 7 -0.27 11.55 16.84
CA GLN A 7 -1.26 11.00 15.93
C GLN A 7 -0.67 10.87 14.52
N TYR A 8 -0.44 9.62 14.10
CA TYR A 8 0.02 9.29 12.76
C TYR A 8 -1.14 8.97 11.82
N LYS A 9 -1.09 9.51 10.61
CA LYS A 9 -2.04 9.27 9.51
C LYS A 9 -1.43 8.30 8.49
N LEU A 10 -2.21 7.29 8.11
CA LEU A 10 -1.80 6.35 7.06
C LEU A 10 -1.74 7.09 5.72
N ARG A 11 -0.58 7.03 5.04
CA ARG A 11 -0.34 7.64 3.73
C ARG A 11 -0.21 6.65 2.60
N GLY A 12 0.07 5.40 2.92
CA GLY A 12 0.26 4.38 1.91
C GLY A 12 0.62 3.04 2.52
N PHE A 13 0.72 2.05 1.66
CA PHE A 13 1.27 0.75 2.02
C PHE A 13 1.88 0.08 0.81
N ILE A 14 2.81 -0.83 1.06
CA ILE A 14 3.39 -1.71 0.05
C ILE A 14 2.75 -3.08 0.20
N GLY A 15 2.17 -3.57 -0.89
CA GLY A 15 1.58 -4.89 -0.99
C GLY A 15 2.49 -5.83 -1.79
N PHE A 16 2.45 -7.11 -1.43
CA PHE A 16 3.13 -8.18 -2.15
C PHE A 16 2.11 -9.26 -2.53
N SER A 17 2.09 -9.65 -3.80
CA SER A 17 1.34 -10.80 -4.30
C SER A 17 2.30 -11.87 -4.81
N GLY A 18 2.26 -13.04 -4.19
CA GLY A 18 3.14 -14.15 -4.52
C GLY A 18 3.05 -15.28 -3.50
N ARG A 19 3.63 -16.44 -3.80
CA ARG A 19 3.69 -17.56 -2.84
C ARG A 19 4.79 -17.29 -1.82
N ARG A 20 4.41 -17.10 -0.54
CA ARG A 20 5.34 -16.93 0.60
C ARG A 20 6.31 -18.11 0.80
N THR A 21 6.02 -19.28 0.24
CA THR A 21 6.76 -20.54 0.44
C THR A 21 7.57 -20.98 -0.77
N SER A 22 7.62 -20.19 -1.84
CA SER A 22 8.39 -20.53 -3.04
C SER A 22 9.88 -20.30 -2.80
N VAL A 23 10.70 -21.34 -3.01
CA VAL A 23 12.17 -21.33 -2.95
C VAL A 23 12.79 -20.20 -3.79
N ASN A 24 12.03 -19.64 -4.74
CA ASN A 24 12.53 -18.63 -5.68
C ASN A 24 12.12 -17.18 -5.35
N ASN A 25 11.43 -16.90 -4.22
CA ASN A 25 11.01 -15.53 -3.81
C ASN A 25 10.36 -14.68 -4.94
N VAL A 26 9.78 -15.32 -5.95
CA VAL A 26 9.15 -14.62 -7.07
C VAL A 26 7.75 -14.18 -6.65
N GLY A 27 7.51 -12.89 -6.74
CA GLY A 27 6.20 -12.28 -6.61
C GLY A 27 6.26 -10.84 -7.08
N HIS A 28 5.18 -10.12 -6.82
CA HIS A 28 4.96 -8.81 -7.37
C HIS A 28 4.67 -7.80 -6.27
N TYR A 29 5.32 -6.65 -6.33
CA TYR A 29 5.11 -5.56 -5.40
C TYR A 29 4.26 -4.48 -6.04
N THR A 30 3.30 -3.96 -5.26
CA THR A 30 2.54 -2.77 -5.66
C THR A 30 2.55 -1.75 -4.53
N ALA A 31 2.55 -0.48 -4.89
CA ALA A 31 2.49 0.62 -3.95
C ALA A 31 1.09 1.23 -3.97
N THR A 32 0.44 1.30 -2.82
CA THR A 32 -0.84 2.00 -2.68
C THR A 32 -0.63 3.28 -1.90
N VAL A 33 -1.07 4.41 -2.45
CA VAL A 33 -0.84 5.74 -1.87
C VAL A 33 -2.16 6.48 -1.68
N ARG A 34 -2.26 7.22 -0.57
CA ARG A 34 -3.36 8.16 -0.32
C ARG A 34 -2.92 9.56 -0.75
N ARG A 35 -3.59 10.09 -1.77
CA ARG A 35 -3.36 11.44 -2.29
C ARG A 35 -3.93 12.50 -1.36
N ILE A 36 -3.60 13.77 -1.62
CA ILE A 36 -4.07 14.91 -0.80
C ILE A 36 -5.59 15.07 -0.83
N ASN A 37 -6.25 14.70 -1.93
CA ASN A 37 -7.69 14.66 -2.10
C ASN A 37 -8.35 13.40 -1.50
N GLU A 38 -7.64 12.70 -0.61
CA GLU A 38 -8.06 11.48 0.06
C GLU A 38 -8.34 10.26 -0.84
N THR A 39 -8.02 10.35 -2.13
CA THR A 39 -8.15 9.24 -3.06
C THR A 39 -7.01 8.25 -2.87
N TRP A 40 -7.35 6.96 -2.91
CA TRP A 40 -6.37 5.88 -2.87
C TRP A 40 -6.05 5.43 -4.29
N GLU A 41 -4.76 5.39 -4.62
CA GLU A 41 -4.25 5.01 -5.93
C GLU A 41 -3.26 3.84 -5.78
N VAL A 42 -3.41 2.83 -6.63
CA VAL A 42 -2.43 1.74 -6.77
C VAL A 42 -1.49 2.06 -7.93
N HIS A 43 -0.20 1.96 -7.64
CA HIS A 43 0.92 2.05 -8.55
C HIS A 43 1.53 0.65 -8.71
N ASP A 44 1.65 0.23 -9.96
CA ASP A 44 2.04 -1.11 -10.37
C ASP A 44 2.98 -0.98 -11.57
N ASP A 45 4.28 -1.12 -11.28
CA ASP A 45 5.40 -0.93 -12.21
C ASP A 45 5.23 0.30 -13.12
N THR A 46 5.25 0.06 -14.43
CA THR A 46 5.17 1.08 -15.48
C THR A 46 3.76 1.29 -16.00
N LYS A 47 2.71 0.82 -15.29
CA LYS A 47 1.34 1.07 -15.71
C LYS A 47 1.05 2.57 -15.67
N GLU A 48 0.82 3.15 -16.84
CA GLU A 48 0.55 4.59 -17.00
C GLU A 48 -0.71 5.03 -16.25
N LYS A 49 -1.72 4.16 -16.21
CA LYS A 49 -2.97 4.43 -15.50
C LYS A 49 -2.92 3.88 -14.08
N LYS A 50 -3.07 4.78 -13.14
CA LYS A 50 -3.26 4.44 -11.73
C LYS A 50 -4.66 3.89 -11.53
N THR A 51 -4.75 2.84 -10.71
CA THR A 51 -6.06 2.28 -10.33
C THR A 51 -6.54 2.96 -9.05
N ILE A 52 -7.67 3.65 -9.12
CA ILE A 52 -8.32 4.20 -7.93
C ILE A 52 -9.01 3.07 -7.18
N ILE A 53 -8.83 3.00 -5.86
CA ILE A 53 -9.43 1.96 -5.02
C ILE A 53 -10.28 2.55 -3.89
N SER A 54 -11.21 1.74 -3.41
CA SER A 54 -12.03 2.08 -2.25
C SER A 54 -11.19 2.03 -0.97
N PRO A 55 -11.45 2.93 0.01
CA PRO A 55 -10.88 2.81 1.36
C PRO A 55 -11.21 1.49 2.06
N MET A 56 -12.27 0.79 1.63
CA MET A 56 -12.69 -0.51 2.19
C MET A 56 -12.01 -1.71 1.52
N THR A 57 -11.16 -1.49 0.50
CA THR A 57 -10.49 -2.57 -0.22
C THR A 57 -9.57 -3.35 0.71
N LYS A 58 -9.77 -4.68 0.78
CA LYS A 58 -8.86 -5.59 1.48
C LYS A 58 -7.76 -6.04 0.55
N THR A 59 -6.51 -5.97 1.01
CA THR A 59 -5.34 -6.40 0.23
C THR A 59 -4.24 -6.92 1.14
N ALA A 60 -3.31 -7.67 0.54
CA ALA A 60 -2.11 -8.12 1.23
C ALA A 60 -1.19 -6.91 1.47
N CYS A 61 -0.89 -6.64 2.74
CA CYS A 61 0.00 -5.57 3.15
C CYS A 61 1.26 -6.15 3.80
N GLN A 62 2.43 -5.65 3.40
CA GLN A 62 3.71 -5.98 4.03
C GLN A 62 4.31 -4.80 4.79
N ILE A 63 4.19 -3.58 4.25
CA ILE A 63 4.75 -2.38 4.86
C ILE A 63 3.67 -1.30 4.91
N LEU A 64 3.49 -0.67 6.06
CA LEU A 64 2.61 0.48 6.23
C LEU A 64 3.43 1.77 6.30
N ILE A 65 2.98 2.81 5.60
CA ILE A 65 3.63 4.11 5.56
C ILE A 65 2.73 5.11 6.27
N TYR A 66 3.26 5.67 7.36
CA TYR A 66 2.57 6.68 8.18
C TYR A 66 3.37 7.98 8.19
N THR A 67 2.66 9.11 8.23
CA THR A 67 3.25 10.41 8.56
C THR A 67 2.50 11.00 9.74
N ILE A 68 3.13 12.00 10.36
CA ILE A 68 2.44 12.91 11.28
C ILE A 68 1.42 13.74 10.47
#